data_AF-A0A212FQ27-F1
#
_entry.id   AF-A0A212FQ27-F1
#
_cell.length_a   1.000
_cell.length_b   1.000
_cell.length_c   1.000
_cell.angle_alpha   90.00
_cell.angle_beta   90.00
_cell.angle_gamma   90.00
#
_symmetry.space_group_name_H-M   'P 1'
#
loop_
_entity.id
_entity.type
_entity.pdbx_description
1 polymer ?
#
loop_
_entity_poly.entity_id
_entity_poly.type
_entity_poly.pdbx_seq_one_letter_code
_entity_poly.pdbx_strand_id
1 'polypeptide(L)'
;YHDNITYKYKKLKKKTSKCFLRIGYFFFSSLPLQLILIFLLVWYYCTLTIRESILKVNGSRIKGWWRLHHFISTVVAGILLIWPQNEPWDEFRHTFMWFIAYISVVQYMQFRYQSGVLYRLKALGARHNMDITIEGFHSWMWRGLSYLLPFLFGGYIFQLYIAYTLYHISYHPEATWQVAALSMSFLLIGIGNTATTLIVIPQKLNEQVHDS
;
A
#
# COMPACT_ATOMS: atom_id res chain seq x y z
N TYR A 1 -22.48 -41.52 3.30
CA TYR A 1 -21.62 -41.22 2.13
C TYR A 1 -21.34 -39.71 2.00
N HIS A 2 -22.37 -38.86 2.13
CA HIS A 2 -22.26 -37.39 2.07
C HIS A 2 -21.29 -36.79 3.10
N ASP A 3 -21.35 -37.22 4.37
CA ASP A 3 -20.49 -36.70 5.44
C ASP A 3 -19.00 -37.03 5.25
N ASN A 4 -18.70 -38.16 4.62
CA ASN A 4 -17.32 -38.59 4.35
C ASN A 4 -16.70 -37.73 3.23
N ILE A 5 -17.50 -37.36 2.21
CA ILE A 5 -17.10 -36.43 1.15
C ILE A 5 -16.88 -35.02 1.72
N THR A 6 -17.79 -34.53 2.56
CA THR A 6 -17.66 -33.22 3.22
C THR A 6 -16.45 -33.17 4.16
N TYR A 7 -16.17 -34.24 4.90
CA TYR A 7 -14.97 -34.36 5.74
C TYR A 7 -13.68 -34.35 4.91
N LYS A 8 -13.63 -35.12 3.82
CA LYS A 8 -12.48 -35.19 2.90
C LYS A 8 -12.23 -33.84 2.22
N TYR A 9 -13.30 -33.13 1.83
CA TYR A 9 -13.24 -31.77 1.29
C TYR A 9 -12.70 -30.76 2.32
N LYS A 10 -13.20 -30.76 3.56
CA LYS A 10 -12.70 -29.89 4.65
C LYS A 10 -11.22 -30.18 4.97
N LYS A 11 -10.81 -31.45 4.95
CA LYS A 11 -9.42 -31.87 5.18
C LYS A 11 -8.50 -31.43 4.04
N LEU A 12 -8.95 -31.55 2.79
CA LEU A 12 -8.22 -31.06 1.62
C LEU A 12 -8.07 -29.54 1.66
N LYS A 13 -9.16 -28.79 1.94
CA LYS A 13 -9.16 -27.33 2.08
C LYS A 13 -8.20 -26.86 3.19
N LYS A 14 -8.17 -27.56 4.34
CA LYS A 14 -7.18 -27.28 5.40
C LYS A 14 -5.75 -27.59 4.94
N LYS A 15 -5.50 -28.69 4.24
CA LYS A 15 -4.17 -29.07 3.76
C LYS A 15 -3.65 -28.09 2.70
N THR A 16 -4.49 -27.71 1.74
CA THR A 16 -4.13 -26.73 0.71
C THR A 16 -3.90 -25.35 1.32
N SER A 17 -4.79 -24.88 2.20
CA SER A 17 -4.61 -23.60 2.92
C SER A 17 -3.31 -23.57 3.74
N LYS A 18 -3.00 -24.65 4.48
CA LYS A 18 -1.72 -24.79 5.19
C LYS A 18 -0.51 -24.77 4.25
N CYS A 19 -0.63 -25.36 3.06
CA CYS A 19 0.44 -25.35 2.06
C CYS A 19 0.71 -23.92 1.55
N PHE A 20 -0.34 -23.18 1.19
CA PHE A 20 -0.23 -21.77 0.76
C PHE A 20 0.39 -20.88 1.83
N LEU A 21 -0.04 -21.04 3.09
CA LEU A 21 0.54 -20.30 4.21
C LEU A 21 2.03 -20.63 4.41
N ARG A 22 2.41 -21.90 4.23
CA ARG A 22 3.80 -22.35 4.38
C ARG A 22 4.70 -21.86 3.24
N ILE A 23 4.17 -21.81 2.02
CA ILE A 23 4.85 -21.21 0.86
C ILE A 23 5.01 -19.70 1.10
N GLY A 24 3.94 -19.00 1.47
CA GLY A 24 4.00 -17.57 1.80
C GLY A 24 5.03 -17.29 2.89
N TYR A 25 5.01 -18.05 3.98
CA TYR A 25 6.00 -17.95 5.06
C TYR A 25 7.44 -18.16 4.56
N PHE A 26 7.68 -19.13 3.67
CA PHE A 26 9.00 -19.36 3.08
C PHE A 26 9.48 -18.15 2.25
N PHE A 27 8.61 -17.57 1.42
CA PHE A 27 8.91 -16.34 0.68
C PHE A 27 9.28 -15.20 1.62
N PHE A 28 8.50 -15.01 2.71
CA PHE A 28 8.76 -13.96 3.70
C PHE A 28 9.96 -14.24 4.61
N SER A 29 10.41 -15.49 4.75
CA SER A 29 11.48 -15.87 5.67
C SER A 29 12.88 -15.85 5.02
N SER A 30 12.97 -15.86 3.70
CA SER A 30 14.26 -15.95 3.00
C SER A 30 14.91 -14.58 2.80
N LEU A 31 16.13 -14.41 3.34
CA LEU A 31 16.87 -13.15 3.30
C LEU A 31 17.10 -12.61 1.87
N PRO A 32 17.50 -13.43 0.87
CA PRO A 32 17.70 -12.92 -0.49
C PRO A 32 16.43 -12.36 -1.11
N LEU A 33 15.28 -13.00 -0.88
CA LEU A 33 14.00 -12.52 -1.40
C LEU A 33 13.55 -11.24 -0.70
N GLN A 34 13.82 -11.10 0.60
CA GLN A 34 13.57 -9.85 1.33
C GLN A 34 14.38 -8.68 0.74
N LEU A 35 15.67 -8.89 0.49
CA LEU A 35 16.54 -7.85 -0.09
C LEU A 35 16.15 -7.50 -1.53
N ILE A 36 15.80 -8.50 -2.36
CA ILE A 36 15.26 -8.27 -3.70
C ILE A 36 13.95 -7.47 -3.62
N LEU A 37 13.06 -7.79 -2.69
CA LEU A 37 11.81 -7.07 -2.50
C LEU A 37 12.04 -5.60 -2.11
N ILE A 38 12.98 -5.35 -1.21
CA ILE A 38 13.36 -3.98 -0.79
C ILE A 38 14.01 -3.23 -1.96
N PHE A 39 14.87 -3.88 -2.73
CA PHE A 39 15.44 -3.29 -3.94
C PHE A 39 14.36 -2.93 -4.97
N LEU A 40 13.39 -3.82 -5.20
CA LEU A 40 12.24 -3.55 -6.05
C LEU A 40 11.38 -2.41 -5.53
N LEU A 41 11.27 -2.24 -4.20
CA LEU A 41 10.58 -1.12 -3.58
C LEU A 41 11.28 0.22 -3.89
N VAL A 42 12.62 0.26 -3.80
CA VAL A 42 13.42 1.43 -4.22
C VAL A 42 13.15 1.75 -5.68
N TRP A 43 13.29 0.75 -6.55
CA TRP A 43 13.06 0.90 -7.99
C TRP A 43 11.65 1.43 -8.30
N TYR A 44 10.64 0.87 -7.63
CA TYR A 44 9.25 1.24 -7.79
C TYR A 44 9.01 2.71 -7.43
N TYR A 45 9.42 3.15 -6.24
CA TYR A 45 9.21 4.54 -5.80
C TYR A 45 10.05 5.54 -6.58
N CYS A 46 11.27 5.18 -6.99
CA CYS A 46 12.06 6.00 -7.93
C CYS A 46 11.31 6.23 -9.24
N THR A 47 10.82 5.16 -9.86
CA THR A 47 10.08 5.22 -11.13
C THR A 47 8.81 6.06 -10.99
N LEU A 48 8.08 5.87 -9.89
CA LEU A 48 6.87 6.62 -9.57
C LEU A 48 7.16 8.12 -9.45
N THR A 49 8.22 8.46 -8.72
CA THR A 49 8.66 9.84 -8.50
C THR A 49 9.05 10.53 -9.81
N ILE A 50 9.82 9.85 -10.66
CA ILE A 50 10.20 10.37 -11.99
C ILE A 50 8.95 10.58 -12.85
N ARG A 51 8.07 9.58 -12.92
CA ARG A 51 6.82 9.64 -13.70
C ARG A 51 5.95 10.82 -13.28
N GLU A 52 5.76 11.03 -11.98
CA GLU A 52 4.94 12.13 -11.47
C GLU A 52 5.57 13.51 -11.67
N SER A 53 6.90 13.58 -11.64
CA SER A 53 7.64 14.80 -11.96
C SER A 53 7.41 15.19 -13.41
N ILE A 54 7.51 14.23 -14.35
CA ILE A 54 7.21 14.44 -15.78
C ILE A 54 5.75 14.87 -15.96
N LEU A 55 4.79 14.18 -15.34
CA LEU A 55 3.37 14.52 -15.46
C LEU A 55 3.08 15.95 -14.98
N LYS A 56 3.76 16.42 -13.94
CA LYS A 56 3.59 17.80 -13.46
C LYS A 56 4.12 18.82 -14.44
N VAL A 57 5.31 18.58 -15.00
CA VAL A 57 5.91 19.46 -16.01
C VAL A 57 4.99 19.52 -17.24
N ASN A 58 4.33 18.41 -17.58
CA ASN A 58 3.32 18.33 -18.64
C ASN A 58 1.94 18.92 -18.25
N GLY A 59 1.83 19.65 -17.14
CA GLY A 59 0.60 20.38 -16.76
C GLY A 59 -0.38 19.61 -15.87
N SER A 60 -0.07 18.39 -15.42
CA SER A 60 -0.96 17.63 -14.55
C SER A 60 -1.15 18.29 -13.17
N ARG A 61 -2.39 18.37 -12.70
CA ARG A 61 -2.75 18.92 -11.38
C ARG A 61 -2.61 17.86 -10.27
N ILE A 62 -1.36 17.54 -9.94
CA ILE A 62 -1.01 16.62 -8.83
C ILE A 62 -0.87 17.45 -7.53
N LYS A 63 -1.50 17.02 -6.43
CA LYS A 63 -1.34 17.69 -5.11
C LYS A 63 0.09 17.50 -4.60
N GLY A 64 0.64 18.54 -3.98
CA GLY A 64 2.05 18.58 -3.55
C GLY A 64 2.44 17.46 -2.59
N TRP A 65 1.59 17.15 -1.60
CA TRP A 65 1.83 16.06 -0.65
C TRP A 65 2.03 14.70 -1.33
N TRP A 66 1.20 14.37 -2.32
CA TRP A 66 1.30 13.09 -3.03
C TRP A 66 2.63 12.95 -3.77
N ARG A 67 3.23 14.04 -4.27
CA ARG A 67 4.59 13.96 -4.80
C ARG A 67 5.62 13.81 -3.68
N LEU A 68 5.51 14.66 -2.66
CA LEU A 68 6.49 14.73 -1.58
C LEU A 68 6.64 13.38 -0.86
N HIS A 69 5.52 12.71 -0.54
CA HIS A 69 5.59 11.42 0.16
C HIS A 69 6.18 10.29 -0.71
N HIS A 70 6.11 10.36 -2.05
CA HIS A 70 6.81 9.41 -2.94
C HIS A 70 8.33 9.63 -2.90
N PHE A 71 8.79 10.88 -2.90
CA PHE A 71 10.20 11.20 -2.69
C PHE A 71 10.71 10.66 -1.35
N ILE A 72 9.97 10.91 -0.28
CA ILE A 72 10.34 10.43 1.07
C ILE A 72 10.33 8.88 1.08
N SER A 73 9.34 8.24 0.44
CA SER A 73 9.28 6.78 0.31
C SER A 73 10.48 6.18 -0.44
N THR A 74 11.01 6.87 -1.46
CA THR A 74 12.26 6.47 -2.12
C THR A 74 13.44 6.48 -1.16
N VAL A 75 13.58 7.55 -0.37
CA VAL A 75 14.65 7.67 0.63
C VAL A 75 14.51 6.59 1.71
N VAL A 76 13.30 6.36 2.22
CA VAL A 76 12.98 5.30 3.19
C VAL A 76 13.37 3.93 2.66
N ALA A 77 12.99 3.60 1.41
CA ALA A 77 13.35 2.33 0.80
C ALA A 77 14.88 2.19 0.64
N GLY A 78 15.58 3.29 0.33
CA GLY A 78 17.04 3.30 0.26
C GLY A 78 17.70 3.05 1.62
N ILE A 79 17.21 3.69 2.69
CA ILE A 79 17.70 3.49 4.06
C ILE A 79 17.46 2.04 4.51
N LEU A 80 16.30 1.47 4.20
CA LEU A 80 16.00 0.05 4.46
C LEU A 80 16.95 -0.90 3.74
N LEU A 81 17.33 -0.59 2.50
CA LEU A 81 18.24 -1.43 1.71
C LEU A 81 19.66 -1.46 2.29
N ILE A 82 20.13 -0.36 2.86
CA ILE A 82 21.48 -0.24 3.46
C ILE A 82 21.50 -0.54 4.96
N TRP A 83 20.37 -0.90 5.57
CA TRP A 83 20.34 -1.23 6.99
C TRP A 83 21.17 -2.51 7.22
N PRO A 84 22.22 -2.46 8.06
CA PRO A 84 23.03 -3.63 8.39
C PRO A 84 22.17 -4.77 9.00
N GLN A 85 22.55 -6.01 8.70
CA GLN A 85 21.84 -7.19 9.20
C GLN A 85 22.24 -7.48 10.65
N ASN A 86 21.69 -6.69 11.58
CA ASN A 86 21.92 -6.76 13.03
C ASN A 86 20.64 -7.21 13.77
N GLU A 87 20.72 -7.39 15.09
CA GLU A 87 19.58 -7.84 15.90
C GLU A 87 18.33 -6.95 15.76
N PRO A 88 18.43 -5.59 15.76
CA PRO A 88 17.32 -4.69 15.44
C PRO A 88 16.63 -4.98 14.10
N TRP A 89 17.38 -5.36 13.08
CA TRP A 89 16.81 -5.73 11.78
C TRP A 89 16.02 -7.04 11.88
N ASP A 90 16.55 -8.03 12.59
CA ASP A 90 15.90 -9.34 12.75
C ASP A 90 14.57 -9.26 13.49
N GLU A 91 14.47 -8.36 14.48
CA GLU A 91 13.21 -8.05 15.16
C GLU A 91 12.21 -7.33 14.26
N PHE A 92 12.68 -6.36 13.47
CA PHE A 92 11.81 -5.50 12.67
C PHE A 92 11.29 -6.17 11.38
N ARG A 93 12.12 -6.96 10.70
CA ARG A 93 11.88 -7.44 9.33
C ARG A 93 10.53 -8.13 9.13
N HIS A 94 10.07 -8.93 10.10
CA HIS A 94 8.80 -9.65 9.97
C HIS A 94 7.61 -8.70 9.95
N THR A 95 7.62 -7.69 10.82
CA THR A 95 6.60 -6.63 10.85
C THR A 95 6.59 -5.87 9.53
N PHE A 96 7.78 -5.54 9.01
CA PHE A 96 7.91 -4.84 7.75
C PHE A 96 7.43 -5.66 6.54
N MET A 97 7.68 -6.97 6.52
CA MET A 97 7.19 -7.87 5.47
C MET A 97 5.66 -7.91 5.42
N TRP A 98 5.00 -7.98 6.57
CA TRP A 98 3.53 -7.89 6.65
C TRP A 98 3.01 -6.55 6.16
N PHE A 99 3.72 -5.46 6.45
CA PHE A 99 3.38 -4.14 5.94
C PHE A 99 3.53 -4.05 4.42
N ILE A 100 4.61 -4.58 3.83
CA ILE A 100 4.76 -4.62 2.36
C ILE A 100 3.62 -5.41 1.73
N ALA A 101 3.27 -6.56 2.30
CA ALA A 101 2.16 -7.38 1.81
C ALA A 101 0.84 -6.60 1.84
N TYR A 102 0.55 -5.95 2.97
CA TYR A 102 -0.65 -5.12 3.15
C TYR A 102 -0.68 -3.96 2.16
N ILE A 103 0.38 -3.15 2.10
CA ILE A 103 0.41 -1.95 1.27
C ILE A 103 0.37 -2.29 -0.22
N SER A 104 0.89 -3.45 -0.64
CA SER A 104 0.79 -3.93 -2.03
C SER A 104 -0.65 -4.19 -2.44
N VAL A 105 -1.48 -4.72 -1.54
CA VAL A 105 -2.93 -4.88 -1.77
C VAL A 105 -3.61 -3.52 -1.89
N VAL A 106 -3.29 -2.59 -0.98
CA VAL A 106 -3.86 -1.23 -1.01
C VAL A 106 -3.46 -0.48 -2.28
N GLN A 107 -2.19 -0.58 -2.69
CA GLN A 107 -1.64 -0.03 -3.93
C GLN A 107 -2.40 -0.56 -5.16
N TYR A 108 -2.66 -1.87 -5.19
CA TYR A 108 -3.47 -2.47 -6.26
C TYR A 108 -4.89 -1.90 -6.30
N MET A 109 -5.54 -1.75 -5.14
CA MET A 109 -6.87 -1.14 -5.04
C MET A 109 -6.86 0.33 -5.51
N GLN A 110 -5.87 1.12 -5.08
CA GLN A 110 -5.67 2.50 -5.52
C GLN A 110 -5.47 2.58 -7.04
N PHE A 111 -4.65 1.71 -7.62
CA PHE A 111 -4.42 1.64 -9.06
C PHE A 111 -5.71 1.37 -9.84
N ARG A 112 -6.52 0.40 -9.40
CA ARG A 112 -7.79 0.05 -10.03
C ARG A 112 -8.79 1.22 -9.94
N TYR A 113 -8.88 1.85 -8.78
CA TYR A 113 -9.70 3.04 -8.57
C TYR A 113 -9.28 4.20 -9.50
N GLN A 114 -8.00 4.55 -9.52
CA GLN A 114 -7.46 5.65 -10.34
C GLN A 114 -7.63 5.38 -11.84
N SER A 115 -7.38 4.16 -12.29
CA SER A 115 -7.58 3.75 -13.68
C SER A 115 -9.05 3.87 -14.10
N GLY A 116 -9.97 3.50 -13.21
CA GLY A 116 -11.41 3.65 -13.42
C GLY A 116 -11.83 5.12 -13.53
N VAL A 117 -11.30 6.00 -12.66
CA VAL A 117 -11.55 7.46 -12.73
C VAL A 117 -11.04 8.02 -14.06
N LEU A 118 -9.80 7.71 -14.44
CA LEU A 118 -9.20 8.21 -15.68
C LEU A 118 -9.97 7.74 -16.92
N TYR A 119 -10.41 6.48 -16.94
CA TYR A 119 -11.22 5.96 -18.04
C TYR A 119 -12.53 6.74 -18.19
N ARG A 120 -13.21 7.04 -17.08
CA ARG A 120 -14.45 7.85 -17.10
C ARG A 120 -14.19 9.27 -17.59
N LEU A 121 -13.13 9.93 -17.11
CA LEU A 121 -12.78 11.27 -17.60
C LEU A 121 -12.51 11.27 -19.11
N LYS A 122 -11.82 10.25 -19.63
CA LYS A 122 -11.60 10.08 -21.07
C LYS A 122 -12.91 9.84 -21.83
N ALA A 123 -13.79 8.97 -21.32
CA ALA A 123 -15.07 8.68 -21.94
C ALA A 123 -16.03 9.88 -21.94
N LEU A 124 -16.08 10.65 -20.84
CA LEU A 124 -16.84 11.89 -20.73
C LEU A 124 -16.30 12.98 -21.67
N GLY A 125 -14.98 13.04 -21.84
CA GLY A 125 -14.33 13.91 -22.82
C GLY A 125 -14.51 13.48 -24.29
N ALA A 126 -14.96 12.24 -24.55
CA ALA A 126 -15.10 11.66 -25.89
C ALA A 126 -16.56 11.36 -26.31
N ARG A 127 -17.55 11.81 -25.53
CA ARG A 127 -19.01 11.59 -25.63
C ARG A 127 -19.56 10.71 -26.78
N HIS A 128 -20.14 9.56 -26.41
CA HIS A 128 -21.54 9.18 -26.69
C HIS A 128 -21.96 8.14 -25.62
N ASN A 129 -23.26 8.02 -25.34
CA ASN A 129 -23.86 7.20 -24.27
C ASN A 129 -23.19 5.83 -24.11
N MET A 130 -22.68 5.57 -22.90
CA MET A 130 -22.15 4.26 -22.54
C MET A 130 -22.92 3.73 -21.33
N ASP A 131 -24.06 3.12 -21.60
CA ASP A 131 -24.73 2.29 -20.60
C ASP A 131 -23.91 1.01 -20.41
N ILE A 132 -23.21 0.93 -19.28
CA ILE A 132 -22.52 -0.28 -18.87
C ILE A 132 -23.31 -0.89 -17.70
N THR A 133 -23.91 -2.05 -17.95
CA THR A 133 -24.63 -2.89 -16.98
C THR A 133 -23.68 -3.63 -16.04
N ILE A 134 -22.81 -2.91 -15.32
CA ILE A 134 -22.00 -3.53 -14.26
C ILE A 134 -22.80 -3.51 -12.95
N GLU A 135 -23.01 -4.71 -12.40
CA GLU A 135 -23.71 -4.96 -11.13
C GLU A 135 -23.24 -4.03 -9.99
N GLY A 136 -24.20 -3.63 -9.14
CA GLY A 136 -24.03 -2.57 -8.15
C GLY A 136 -22.83 -2.72 -7.21
N PHE A 137 -22.44 -3.95 -6.85
CA PHE A 137 -21.29 -4.18 -5.97
C PHE A 137 -19.95 -3.91 -6.66
N HIS A 138 -19.75 -4.42 -7.89
CA HIS A 138 -18.54 -4.13 -8.67
C HIS A 138 -18.46 -2.64 -9.03
N SER A 139 -19.61 -2.05 -9.39
CA SER A 139 -19.70 -0.62 -9.66
C SER A 139 -19.32 0.20 -8.43
N TRP A 140 -19.89 -0.08 -7.26
CA TRP A 140 -19.58 0.61 -6.00
C TRP A 140 -18.13 0.41 -5.55
N MET A 141 -17.61 -0.82 -5.59
CA MET A 141 -16.25 -1.15 -5.18
C MET A 141 -15.19 -0.43 -6.03
N TRP A 142 -15.40 -0.33 -7.35
CA TRP A 142 -14.43 0.24 -8.28
C TRP A 142 -14.70 1.69 -8.67
N ARG A 143 -15.86 2.26 -8.30
CA ARG A 143 -16.19 3.70 -8.49
C ARG A 143 -16.17 4.50 -7.19
N GLY A 144 -16.45 3.89 -6.04
CA GLY A 144 -16.60 4.57 -4.76
C GLY A 144 -15.26 4.83 -4.08
N LEU A 145 -14.96 6.10 -3.81
CA LEU A 145 -13.82 6.47 -2.96
C LEU A 145 -14.00 5.87 -1.55
N SER A 146 -15.24 5.84 -1.06
CA SER A 146 -15.61 5.32 0.27
C SER A 146 -15.22 3.86 0.49
N TYR A 147 -15.22 3.02 -0.56
CA TYR A 147 -14.75 1.63 -0.46
C TYR A 147 -13.25 1.55 -0.13
N LEU A 148 -12.45 2.46 -0.69
CA LEU A 148 -11.00 2.47 -0.56
C LEU A 148 -10.54 3.02 0.80
N LEU A 149 -11.31 3.95 1.40
CA LEU A 149 -10.98 4.62 2.66
C LEU A 149 -10.62 3.69 3.84
N PRO A 150 -11.40 2.65 4.19
CA PRO A 150 -11.06 1.78 5.32
C PRO A 150 -9.70 1.10 5.13
N PHE A 151 -9.31 0.74 3.91
CA PHE A 151 -8.02 0.15 3.61
C PHE A 151 -6.88 1.19 3.65
N LEU A 152 -7.14 2.43 3.24
CA LEU A 152 -6.17 3.51 3.39
C LEU A 152 -5.89 3.84 4.85
N PHE A 153 -6.94 4.05 5.65
CA PHE A 153 -6.79 4.33 7.08
C PHE A 153 -6.16 3.16 7.83
N GLY A 154 -6.51 1.91 7.50
CA GLY A 154 -5.83 0.73 8.03
C GLY A 154 -4.32 0.75 7.71
N GLY A 155 -3.95 1.15 6.49
CA GLY A 155 -2.55 1.34 6.10
C GLY A 155 -1.85 2.44 6.89
N TYR A 156 -2.51 3.56 7.13
CA TYR A 156 -1.94 4.67 7.91
C TYR A 156 -1.75 4.31 9.38
N ILE A 157 -2.70 3.58 9.97
CA ILE A 157 -2.56 3.05 11.33
C ILE A 157 -1.39 2.07 11.40
N PHE A 158 -1.27 1.15 10.44
CA PHE A 158 -0.14 0.23 10.40
C PHE A 158 1.19 0.99 10.20
N GLN A 159 1.18 2.07 9.43
CA GLN A 159 2.34 2.93 9.24
C GLN A 159 2.79 3.61 10.54
N LEU A 160 1.84 4.11 11.35
CA LEU A 160 2.12 4.67 12.67
C LEU A 160 2.60 3.59 13.65
N TYR A 161 2.04 2.38 13.58
CA TYR A 161 2.53 1.24 14.35
C TYR A 161 3.99 0.90 14.01
N ILE A 162 4.38 0.92 12.73
CA ILE A 162 5.79 0.75 12.33
C ILE A 162 6.67 1.85 12.90
N ALA A 163 6.23 3.11 12.83
CA ALA A 163 6.98 4.23 13.40
C ALA A 163 7.22 4.05 14.90
N TYR A 164 6.19 3.63 15.65
CA TYR A 164 6.27 3.32 17.07
C TYR A 164 7.20 2.15 17.38
N THR A 165 7.09 1.05 16.63
CA THR A 165 7.97 -0.12 16.79
C THR A 165 9.43 0.26 16.53
N LEU A 166 9.72 1.00 15.46
CA LEU A 166 11.07 1.48 15.16
C LEU A 166 11.57 2.47 16.22
N TYR A 167 10.71 3.31 16.77
CA TYR A 167 11.06 4.21 17.88
C TYR A 167 11.52 3.39 19.10
N HIS A 168 10.81 2.33 19.45
CA HIS A 168 11.23 1.43 20.51
C HIS A 168 12.56 0.72 20.20
N ILE A 169 12.71 0.17 19.00
CA ILE A 169 13.94 -0.51 18.55
C ILE A 169 15.13 0.47 18.49
N SER A 170 14.89 1.77 18.32
CA SER A 170 15.97 2.77 18.28
C SER A 170 16.77 2.88 19.59
N TYR A 171 16.22 2.40 20.71
CA TYR A 171 16.91 2.32 22.00
C TYR A 171 17.72 1.03 22.20
N HIS A 172 17.69 0.10 21.24
CA HIS A 172 18.49 -1.13 21.29
C HIS A 172 19.99 -0.79 21.26
N PRO A 173 20.86 -1.48 22.02
CA PRO A 173 22.30 -1.19 22.05
C PRO A 173 22.98 -1.30 20.67
N GLU A 174 22.49 -2.19 19.81
CA GLU A 174 22.96 -2.35 18.43
C GLU A 174 22.22 -1.47 17.41
N ALA A 175 21.31 -0.59 17.84
CA ALA A 175 20.56 0.26 16.94
C ALA A 175 21.48 1.26 16.25
N THR A 176 21.36 1.30 14.92
CA THR A 176 22.09 2.26 14.08
C THR A 176 21.21 3.46 13.75
N TRP A 177 21.79 4.52 13.19
CA TRP A 177 21.06 5.75 12.85
C TRP A 177 19.89 5.52 11.88
N GLN A 178 19.97 4.47 11.06
CA GLN A 178 18.92 4.06 10.12
C GLN A 178 17.58 3.84 10.84
N VAL A 179 17.60 3.24 12.04
CA VAL A 179 16.39 2.92 12.81
C VAL A 179 15.63 4.20 13.18
N ALA A 180 16.34 5.19 13.73
CA ALA A 180 15.76 6.47 14.12
C ALA A 180 15.27 7.26 12.89
N ALA A 181 16.07 7.29 11.80
CA ALA A 181 15.69 7.94 10.56
C ALA A 181 14.41 7.34 9.95
N LEU A 182 14.29 6.00 9.95
CA LEU A 182 13.10 5.29 9.47
C LEU A 182 11.90 5.55 10.37
N SER A 183 12.06 5.52 11.71
CA SER A 183 10.98 5.84 12.65
C SER A 183 10.38 7.21 12.36
N MET A 184 11.20 8.26 12.26
CA MET A 184 10.75 9.62 11.95
C MET A 184 10.08 9.71 10.58
N SER A 185 10.64 9.03 9.57
CA SER A 185 10.10 9.07 8.20
C SER A 185 8.73 8.38 8.12
N PHE A 186 8.57 7.22 8.74
CA PHE A 186 7.28 6.52 8.81
C PHE A 186 6.23 7.33 9.58
N LEU A 187 6.63 8.00 10.67
CA LEU A 187 5.75 8.88 11.44
C LEU A 187 5.26 10.05 10.56
N LEU A 188 6.18 10.75 9.90
CA LEU A 188 5.87 11.90 9.06
C LEU A 188 4.95 11.52 7.90
N ILE A 189 5.24 10.42 7.21
CA ILE A 189 4.37 9.94 6.13
C ILE A 189 3.00 9.52 6.69
N GLY A 190 2.95 8.80 7.81
CA GLY A 190 1.69 8.33 8.42
C GLY A 190 0.77 9.50 8.82
N ILE A 191 1.32 10.51 9.49
CA ILE A 191 0.57 11.71 9.87
C ILE A 191 0.13 12.49 8.63
N GLY A 192 1.04 12.76 7.70
CA GLY A 192 0.70 13.58 6.53
C GLY A 192 -0.27 12.90 5.56
N ASN A 193 -0.22 11.57 5.42
CA ASN A 193 -1.21 10.80 4.67
C ASN A 193 -2.59 10.87 5.31
N THR A 194 -2.65 10.73 6.64
CA THR A 194 -3.90 10.83 7.41
C THR A 194 -4.50 12.22 7.27
N ALA A 195 -3.73 13.28 7.52
CA ALA A 195 -4.18 14.66 7.43
C ALA A 195 -4.64 15.01 6.00
N THR A 196 -3.85 14.67 4.98
CA THR A 196 -4.20 14.94 3.58
C THR A 196 -5.50 14.23 3.19
N THR A 197 -5.66 12.97 3.59
CA THR A 197 -6.85 12.18 3.26
C THR A 197 -8.10 12.77 3.93
N LEU A 198 -8.01 13.15 5.21
CA LEU A 198 -9.10 13.83 5.93
C LEU A 198 -9.52 15.15 5.27
N ILE A 199 -8.57 15.89 4.69
CA ILE A 199 -8.87 17.14 3.95
C ILE A 199 -9.52 16.83 2.59
N VAL A 200 -9.09 15.78 1.89
CA VAL A 200 -9.57 15.45 0.53
C VAL A 200 -10.95 14.77 0.54
N ILE A 201 -11.24 13.94 1.53
CA ILE A 201 -12.51 13.19 1.63
C ILE A 201 -13.74 14.10 1.48
N PRO A 202 -13.94 15.17 2.28
CA PRO A 202 -15.15 15.97 2.19
C PRO A 202 -15.29 16.66 0.83
N GLN A 203 -14.17 17.10 0.24
CA GLN A 203 -14.17 17.68 -1.11
C GLN A 203 -14.68 16.67 -2.14
N LYS A 204 -14.19 15.42 -2.06
CA LYS A 204 -14.53 14.38 -3.01
C LYS A 204 -15.92 13.79 -2.81
N LEU A 205 -16.40 13.71 -1.58
CA LEU A 205 -17.78 13.27 -1.30
C LEU A 205 -18.80 14.30 -1.80
N ASN A 206 -18.53 15.59 -1.61
CA ASN A 206 -19.41 16.65 -2.13
C ASN A 206 -19.46 16.68 -3.66
N GLU A 207 -18.33 16.47 -4.35
CA GLU A 207 -18.29 16.33 -5.82
C GLU A 207 -19.15 15.14 -6.29
N GLN A 208 -19.07 13.98 -5.62
CA GLN A 208 -19.87 12.80 -5.99
C GLN A 208 -21.36 12.99 -5.80
N VAL A 209 -21.79 13.69 -4.75
CA VAL A 209 -23.21 14.00 -4.51
C VAL A 209 -23.77 14.93 -5.59
N HIS A 210 -22.93 15.78 -6.20
CA HIS A 210 -23.37 16.70 -7.24
C HIS A 210 -23.45 16.06 -8.64
N ASP A 211 -22.67 15.00 -8.89
CA ASP A 211 -22.67 14.22 -10.13
C ASP A 211 -23.68 13.04 -10.12
N SER A 212 -24.40 12.82 -9.01
CA SER A 212 -25.42 11.78 -8.81
C SER A 212 -26.82 12.29 -9.14
#